data_AF-A0A952CZA4-F1
#
_entry.id   AF-A0A952CZA4-F1
#
_cell.length_a   1.000
_cell.length_b   1.000
_cell.length_c   1.000
_cell.angle_alpha   90.00
_cell.angle_beta   90.00
_cell.angle_gamma   90.00
#
_symmetry.space_group_name_H-M   'P 1'
#
loop_
_entity.id
_entity.type
_entity.pdbx_description
1 polymer ?
#
loop_
_entity_poly.entity_id
_entity_poly.type
_entity_poly.pdbx_seq_one_letter_code
_entity_poly.pdbx_strand_id
1 'polypeptide(L)'
;MMLVELTTVPPEALPVARLKEHLRLGSGFAEDAVQDGLLAGFLRAALAAIEGRTGKALMARGFRLPRAQARDGEVALPVAPVGAVLEVARLDGAGGEEVLAPGAWRFEGDGARPRVVTGPGSYRVDFLAGYGPAFDDLPPDLQQAVLLLAAHYHDYRHDTALAAGCAPFGVTALLDRYRCLRVGGGGRA
;
A
#
# COMPACT_ATOMS: atom_id res chain seq x y z
N MET A 1 0.91 12.61 9.76
CA MET A 1 1.75 11.49 10.23
C MET A 1 2.59 11.04 9.06
N MET A 2 3.89 10.89 9.25
CA MET A 2 4.81 10.41 8.21
C MET A 2 4.84 8.88 8.29
N LEU A 3 4.62 8.17 7.18
CA LEU A 3 4.83 6.73 7.08
C LEU A 3 6.11 6.51 6.27
N VAL A 4 7.01 5.66 6.76
CA VAL A 4 8.28 5.37 6.10
C VAL A 4 8.23 3.94 5.60
N GLU A 5 8.57 3.73 4.33
CA GLU A 5 8.75 2.39 3.78
C GLU A 5 10.17 1.90 4.11
N LEU A 6 10.27 0.73 4.73
CA LEU A 6 11.55 0.12 5.11
C LEU A 6 12.13 -0.74 3.99
N THR A 7 11.26 -1.31 3.15
CA THR A 7 11.64 -2.16 2.02
C THR A 7 10.83 -1.77 0.80
N THR A 8 11.40 -1.92 -0.39
CA THR A 8 10.73 -1.64 -1.67
C THR A 8 10.21 -2.93 -2.31
N VAL A 9 9.29 -2.80 -3.26
CA VAL A 9 8.83 -3.94 -4.07
C VAL A 9 9.95 -4.38 -5.01
N PRO A 10 10.39 -5.64 -4.93
CA PRO A 10 11.48 -6.12 -5.79
C PRO A 10 11.02 -6.17 -7.26
N PRO A 11 11.90 -5.85 -8.24
CA PRO A 11 11.55 -5.83 -9.65
C PRO A 11 10.92 -7.14 -10.16
N GLU A 12 11.40 -8.28 -9.68
CA GLU A 12 10.93 -9.63 -10.04
C GLU A 12 9.50 -9.93 -9.57
N ALA A 13 8.98 -9.20 -8.57
CA ALA A 13 7.59 -9.33 -8.14
C ALA A 13 6.60 -8.55 -9.03
N LEU A 14 7.10 -7.68 -9.93
CA LEU A 14 6.25 -6.93 -10.85
C LEU A 14 5.80 -7.82 -12.02
N PRO A 15 4.50 -7.83 -12.37
CA PRO A 15 3.94 -8.71 -13.39
C PRO A 15 4.19 -8.18 -14.82
N VAL A 16 5.45 -7.96 -15.19
CA VAL A 16 5.83 -7.38 -16.50
C VAL A 16 5.33 -8.25 -17.64
N ALA A 17 5.49 -9.57 -17.55
CA ALA A 17 4.98 -10.51 -18.55
C ALA A 17 3.46 -10.42 -18.75
N ARG A 18 2.69 -10.33 -17.65
CA ARG A 18 1.22 -10.16 -17.70
C ARG A 18 0.84 -8.83 -18.34
N LEU A 19 1.60 -7.76 -18.09
CA LEU A 19 1.34 -6.46 -18.73
C LEU A 19 1.64 -6.51 -20.23
N LYS A 20 2.69 -7.22 -20.68
CA LYS A 20 2.96 -7.44 -22.10
C LYS A 20 1.80 -8.16 -22.79
N GLU A 21 1.30 -9.23 -22.17
CA GLU A 21 0.13 -9.98 -22.66
C GLU A 21 -1.11 -9.08 -22.72
N HIS A 22 -1.35 -8.28 -21.67
CA HIS A 22 -2.48 -7.34 -21.59
C HIS A 22 -2.43 -6.28 -22.71
N LEU A 23 -1.24 -5.75 -22.98
CA LEU A 23 -0.97 -4.78 -24.06
C LEU A 23 -0.90 -5.45 -25.45
N ARG A 24 -0.97 -6.78 -25.53
CA ARG A 24 -0.82 -7.57 -26.76
C ARG A 24 0.49 -7.26 -27.49
N LEU A 25 1.57 -7.04 -26.73
CA LEU A 25 2.90 -6.87 -27.30
C LEU A 25 3.35 -8.20 -27.92
N GLY A 26 4.00 -8.10 -29.08
CA GLY A 26 4.55 -9.27 -29.76
C GLY A 26 5.58 -9.99 -28.88
N SER A 27 5.63 -11.31 -29.01
CA SER A 27 6.60 -12.18 -28.33
C SER A 27 7.35 -13.04 -29.35
N GLY A 28 8.51 -13.57 -28.95
CA GLY A 28 9.36 -14.41 -29.77
C GLY A 28 10.40 -13.66 -30.61
N PHE A 29 10.65 -12.37 -30.34
CA PHE A 29 11.66 -11.58 -31.03
C PHE A 29 12.93 -11.43 -30.17
N ALA A 30 14.07 -11.19 -30.82
CA ALA A 30 15.37 -11.05 -30.12
C ALA A 30 15.41 -9.89 -29.11
N GLU A 31 14.53 -8.89 -29.29
CA GLU A 31 14.47 -7.65 -28.49
C GLU A 31 13.27 -7.60 -27.54
N ASP A 32 12.65 -8.74 -27.23
CA ASP A 32 11.44 -8.84 -26.38
C ASP A 32 11.60 -8.17 -24.99
N ALA A 33 12.82 -8.04 -24.48
CA ALA A 33 13.11 -7.47 -23.15
C ALA A 33 13.42 -5.96 -23.16
N VAL A 34 13.50 -5.30 -24.32
CA VAL A 34 13.93 -3.89 -24.42
C VAL A 34 12.98 -2.93 -23.68
N GLN A 35 11.70 -3.27 -23.59
CA GLN A 35 10.69 -2.42 -22.94
C GLN A 35 10.45 -2.75 -21.46
N ASP A 36 11.13 -3.75 -20.89
CA ASP A 36 10.81 -4.29 -19.55
C ASP A 36 10.98 -3.25 -18.45
N GLY A 37 12.05 -2.43 -18.54
CA GLY A 37 12.28 -1.34 -17.60
C GLY A 37 11.19 -0.26 -17.65
N LEU A 38 10.70 0.06 -18.86
CA LEU A 38 9.62 1.03 -19.05
C LEU A 38 8.30 0.51 -18.49
N LEU A 39 7.94 -0.73 -18.81
CA LEU A 39 6.73 -1.39 -18.32
C LEU A 39 6.74 -1.54 -16.80
N ALA A 40 7.89 -1.87 -16.21
CA ALA A 40 8.06 -1.90 -14.76
C ALA A 40 7.84 -0.51 -14.13
N GLY A 41 8.20 0.58 -14.81
CA GLY A 41 7.91 1.95 -14.39
C GLY A 41 6.41 2.22 -14.30
N PHE A 42 5.64 1.85 -15.34
CA PHE A 42 4.18 2.01 -15.35
C PHE A 42 3.49 1.16 -14.29
N LEU A 43 3.96 -0.07 -14.04
CA LEU A 43 3.44 -0.91 -12.96
C LEU A 43 3.65 -0.29 -11.58
N ARG A 44 4.85 0.25 -11.30
CA ARG A 44 5.11 0.95 -10.04
C ARG A 44 4.22 2.17 -9.86
N ALA A 45 4.04 2.96 -10.93
CA ALA A 45 3.13 4.10 -10.90
C ALA A 45 1.68 3.69 -10.63
N ALA A 46 1.20 2.62 -11.28
CA ALA A 46 -0.15 2.10 -11.09
C ALA A 46 -0.38 1.57 -9.67
N LEU A 47 0.57 0.79 -9.14
CA LEU A 47 0.55 0.32 -7.75
C LEU A 47 0.44 1.52 -6.79
N ALA A 48 1.37 2.48 -6.87
CA ALA A 48 1.38 3.65 -5.98
C ALA A 48 0.08 4.48 -6.06
N ALA A 49 -0.47 4.67 -7.26
CA ALA A 49 -1.73 5.39 -7.46
C ALA A 49 -2.92 4.66 -6.81
N ILE A 50 -2.99 3.34 -6.93
CA ILE A 50 -4.04 2.51 -6.32
C ILE A 50 -3.89 2.49 -4.80
N GLU A 51 -2.67 2.32 -4.28
CA GLU A 51 -2.38 2.34 -2.84
C GLU A 51 -2.77 3.69 -2.22
N GLY A 52 -2.42 4.80 -2.87
CA GLY A 52 -2.79 6.15 -2.44
C GLY A 52 -4.30 6.39 -2.41
N ARG A 53 -5.06 5.76 -3.32
CA ARG A 53 -6.52 5.94 -3.39
C ARG A 53 -7.31 5.04 -2.45
N THR A 54 -6.79 3.84 -2.17
CA THR A 54 -7.48 2.83 -1.36
C THR A 54 -7.01 2.83 0.09
N GLY A 55 -5.81 3.36 0.37
CA GLY A 55 -5.13 3.17 1.65
C GLY A 55 -4.74 1.71 1.88
N LYS A 56 -4.69 0.90 0.82
CA LYS A 56 -4.22 -0.48 0.89
C LYS A 56 -2.79 -0.59 0.42
N ALA A 57 -1.92 -1.28 1.15
CA ALA A 57 -0.66 -1.77 0.60
C ALA A 57 -1.00 -2.97 -0.30
N LEU A 58 -0.55 -2.95 -1.54
CA LEU A 58 -0.85 -4.02 -2.48
C LEU A 58 0.14 -5.17 -2.29
N MET A 59 1.43 -4.86 -2.40
CA MET A 59 2.54 -5.80 -2.23
C MET A 59 3.06 -5.76 -0.79
N ALA A 60 3.29 -6.93 -0.20
CA ALA A 60 3.79 -7.06 1.18
C ALA A 60 5.17 -6.41 1.33
N ARG A 61 5.27 -5.42 2.22
CA ARG A 61 6.54 -4.74 2.55
C ARG A 61 6.54 -4.19 3.97
N GLY A 62 7.74 -3.87 4.46
CA GLY A 62 7.96 -3.27 5.77
C GLY A 62 7.65 -1.79 5.79
N PHE A 63 6.95 -1.36 6.83
CA PHE A 63 6.61 0.03 7.11
C PHE A 63 7.00 0.39 8.53
N ARG A 64 7.40 1.65 8.71
CA ARG A 64 7.63 2.28 10.01
C ARG A 64 6.75 3.49 10.13
N LEU A 65 5.98 3.53 11.21
CA LEU A 65 5.32 4.72 11.71
C LEU A 65 6.25 5.32 12.78
N PRO A 66 7.11 6.30 12.44
CA PRO A 66 8.16 6.82 13.32
C PRO A 66 7.59 7.52 14.55
N ARG A 67 6.37 8.07 14.45
CA ARG A 67 5.69 8.72 15.57
C ARG A 67 4.18 8.65 15.39
N ALA A 68 3.53 7.99 16.33
CA ALA A 68 2.08 7.86 16.42
C ALA A 68 1.61 8.24 17.82
N GLN A 69 0.66 9.16 17.90
CA GLN A 69 0.05 9.54 19.17
C GLN A 69 -1.16 8.64 19.45
N ALA A 70 -1.08 7.85 20.51
CA ALA A 70 -2.22 7.13 21.08
C ALA A 70 -2.83 7.99 22.19
N ARG A 71 -3.96 8.64 21.92
CA ARG A 71 -4.68 9.43 22.95
C ARG A 71 -5.50 8.51 23.86
N ASP A 72 -6.24 7.60 23.24
CA ASP A 72 -7.13 6.65 23.94
C ASP A 72 -6.48 5.27 24.15
N GLY A 73 -5.14 5.20 24.05
CA GLY A 73 -4.41 3.93 24.09
C GLY A 73 -4.45 3.12 22.80
N GLU A 74 -4.80 3.73 21.67
CA GLU A 74 -4.79 3.06 20.37
C GLU A 74 -3.93 3.82 19.35
N VAL A 75 -3.11 3.07 18.61
CA VAL A 75 -2.38 3.56 17.44
C VAL A 75 -3.05 3.01 16.19
N ALA A 76 -3.71 3.87 15.41
CA ALA A 76 -4.25 3.51 14.11
C ALA A 76 -3.13 3.41 13.07
N LEU A 77 -3.06 2.28 12.35
CA LEU A 77 -2.11 2.10 11.26
C LEU A 77 -2.72 2.65 9.96
N PRO A 78 -1.97 3.47 9.19
CA PRO A 78 -2.52 4.20 8.05
C PRO A 78 -2.73 3.33 6.80
N VAL A 79 -2.15 2.14 6.77
CA VAL A 79 -2.23 1.20 5.63
C VAL A 79 -2.74 -0.17 6.10
N ALA A 80 -3.39 -0.88 5.18
CA ALA A 80 -3.92 -2.23 5.38
C ALA A 80 -3.76 -3.06 4.09
N PRO A 81 -3.91 -4.39 4.08
CA PRO A 81 -3.94 -5.27 5.24
C PRO A 81 -2.58 -5.29 5.95
N VAL A 82 -2.57 -5.47 7.27
CA VAL A 82 -1.34 -5.61 8.07
C VAL A 82 -1.21 -7.09 8.43
N GLY A 83 -0.14 -7.73 7.98
CA GLY A 83 0.11 -9.14 8.21
C GLY A 83 0.79 -9.43 9.55
N ALA A 84 1.67 -8.52 9.99
CA ALA A 84 2.35 -8.64 11.28
C ALA A 84 2.83 -7.29 11.80
N VAL A 85 2.76 -7.08 13.12
CA VAL A 85 3.47 -6.00 13.81
C VAL A 85 4.81 -6.57 14.27
N LEU A 86 5.90 -5.92 13.87
CA LEU A 86 7.27 -6.38 14.14
C LEU A 86 7.79 -5.83 15.46
N GLU A 87 7.60 -4.53 15.68
CA GLU A 87 8.14 -3.84 16.86
C GLU A 87 7.27 -2.66 17.25
N VAL A 88 7.03 -2.49 18.55
CA VAL A 88 6.35 -1.33 19.13
C VAL A 88 7.28 -0.73 20.18
N ALA A 89 7.65 0.53 20.01
CA ALA A 89 8.46 1.25 20.97
C ALA A 89 7.73 2.50 21.47
N ARG A 90 7.78 2.74 22.78
CA ARG A 90 7.29 3.99 23.38
C ARG A 90 8.35 5.07 23.22
N LEU A 91 7.90 6.24 22.80
CA LEU A 91 8.72 7.43 22.65
C LEU A 91 8.55 8.33 23.87
N ASP A 92 9.66 8.75 24.46
CA ASP A 92 9.65 9.75 25.53
C ASP A 92 9.70 11.19 24.99
N GLY A 93 9.63 12.17 25.88
CA GLY A 93 9.68 13.60 25.53
C GLY A 93 11.07 14.11 25.13
N ALA A 94 12.13 13.35 25.39
CA ALA A 94 13.52 13.68 25.10
C ALA A 94 14.05 12.97 23.83
N GLY A 95 13.24 12.12 23.19
CA GLY A 95 13.59 11.37 21.99
C GLY A 95 14.14 9.96 22.25
N GLY A 96 14.10 9.47 23.49
CA GLY A 96 14.39 8.09 23.83
C GLY A 96 13.29 7.14 23.39
N GLU A 97 13.69 5.92 23.02
CA GLU A 97 12.80 4.85 22.58
C GLU A 97 12.93 3.63 23.51
N GLU A 98 11.80 3.18 24.06
CA GLU A 98 11.70 1.96 24.88
C GLU A 98 10.89 0.91 24.13
N VAL A 99 11.53 -0.18 23.70
CA VAL A 99 10.85 -1.29 23.03
C VAL A 99 9.95 -2.01 24.03
N LEU A 100 8.67 -2.13 23.69
CA LEU A 100 7.68 -2.78 24.55
C LEU A 100 7.71 -4.30 24.36
N ALA A 101 7.61 -5.03 25.47
CA ALA A 101 7.43 -6.47 25.44
C ALA A 101 6.13 -6.87 24.73
N PRO A 102 6.04 -8.02 24.04
CA PRO A 102 4.85 -8.45 23.30
C PRO A 102 3.54 -8.51 24.11
N GLY A 103 3.61 -8.66 25.45
CA GLY A 103 2.44 -8.64 26.32
C GLY A 103 1.93 -7.24 26.70
N ALA A 104 2.68 -6.19 26.38
CA ALA A 104 2.33 -4.79 26.69
C ALA A 104 1.51 -4.11 25.58
N TRP A 105 1.26 -4.80 24.48
CA TRP A 105 0.45 -4.31 23.37
C TRP A 105 -0.34 -5.45 22.73
N ARG A 106 -1.40 -5.11 22.00
CA ARG A 106 -2.22 -6.07 21.23
C ARG A 106 -2.44 -5.54 19.83
N PHE A 107 -2.28 -6.39 18.82
CA PHE A 107 -2.66 -6.06 17.46
C PHE A 107 -4.12 -6.47 17.18
N GLU A 108 -4.89 -5.56 16.58
CA GLU A 108 -6.26 -5.81 16.12
C GLU A 108 -6.35 -5.54 14.62
N GLY A 109 -6.30 -6.62 13.84
CA GLY A 109 -6.08 -6.59 12.38
C GLY A 109 -7.30 -6.85 11.49
N ASP A 110 -8.44 -7.27 12.04
CA ASP A 110 -9.57 -7.83 11.27
C ASP A 110 -10.42 -6.81 10.46
N GLY A 111 -9.89 -5.62 10.16
CA GLY A 111 -10.68 -4.57 9.52
C GLY A 111 -9.95 -3.71 8.50
N ALA A 112 -10.72 -2.86 7.83
CA ALA A 112 -10.20 -1.79 6.98
C ALA A 112 -9.31 -0.77 7.73
N ARG A 113 -9.23 -0.87 9.06
CA ARG A 113 -8.52 0.01 9.99
C ARG A 113 -7.76 -0.81 11.04
N PRO A 114 -6.61 -1.38 10.68
CA PRO A 114 -5.76 -2.08 11.64
C PRO A 114 -5.26 -1.11 12.71
N ARG A 115 -5.22 -1.58 13.96
CA ARG A 115 -4.76 -0.79 15.10
C ARG A 115 -3.89 -1.62 16.04
N VAL A 116 -2.99 -0.94 16.73
CA VAL A 116 -2.22 -1.49 17.85
C VAL A 116 -2.77 -0.85 19.12
N VAL A 117 -3.32 -1.69 19.99
CA VAL A 117 -3.80 -1.30 21.32
C VAL A 117 -2.62 -1.33 22.28
N THR A 118 -2.40 -0.20 22.94
CA THR A 118 -1.34 0.09 23.90
C THR A 118 -1.94 0.88 25.09
N GLY A 119 -1.13 1.68 25.78
CA GLY A 119 -1.61 2.74 26.68
C GLY A 119 -1.51 4.13 26.02
N PRO A 120 -1.99 5.19 26.66
CA PRO A 120 -1.82 6.55 26.15
C PRO A 120 -0.33 6.92 26.08
N GLY A 121 0.09 7.50 24.95
CA GLY A 121 1.49 7.83 24.73
C GLY A 121 1.84 8.13 23.27
N SER A 122 3.12 8.33 23.03
CA SER A 122 3.71 8.45 21.69
C SER A 122 4.47 7.16 21.40
N TYR A 123 4.30 6.60 20.21
CA TYR A 123 4.86 5.30 19.84
C TYR A 123 5.50 5.32 18.45
N ARG A 124 6.54 4.53 18.27
CA ARG A 124 7.06 4.08 16.97
C ARG A 124 6.57 2.65 16.74
N VAL A 125 6.04 2.38 15.55
CA VAL A 125 5.53 1.06 15.19
C VAL A 125 6.12 0.60 13.87
N ASP A 126 6.76 -0.55 13.88
CA ASP A 126 7.26 -1.24 12.68
C ASP A 126 6.37 -2.44 12.39
N PHE A 127 5.96 -2.61 11.14
CA PHE A 127 4.99 -3.63 10.75
C PHE A 127 5.11 -4.00 9.28
N LEU A 128 4.59 -5.18 8.92
CA LEU A 128 4.47 -5.67 7.55
C LEU A 128 3.03 -5.47 7.08
N ALA A 129 2.86 -4.81 5.94
CA ALA A 129 1.55 -4.62 5.33
C ALA A 129 1.58 -4.96 3.83
N GLY A 130 0.47 -5.51 3.34
CA GLY A 130 0.26 -5.95 1.96
C GLY A 130 -0.45 -7.29 1.88
N TYR A 131 -1.00 -7.64 0.71
CA TYR A 131 -1.75 -8.88 0.51
C TYR A 131 -0.83 -10.11 0.46
N GLY A 132 0.37 -9.95 -0.10
CA GLY A 132 1.40 -10.98 -0.14
C GLY A 132 2.64 -10.51 -0.91
N PRO A 133 3.73 -11.29 -0.90
CA PRO A 133 4.96 -10.94 -1.59
C PRO A 133 4.86 -11.02 -3.12
N ALA A 134 3.93 -11.81 -3.67
CA ALA A 134 3.75 -12.00 -5.10
C ALA A 134 2.53 -11.24 -5.62
N PHE A 135 2.56 -10.87 -6.90
CA PHE A 135 1.43 -10.19 -7.54
C PHE A 135 0.16 -11.06 -7.56
N ASP A 136 0.32 -12.37 -7.65
CA ASP A 136 -0.80 -13.32 -7.65
C ASP A 136 -1.49 -13.43 -6.27
N ASP A 137 -0.88 -12.92 -5.19
CA ASP A 137 -1.49 -12.87 -3.85
C ASP A 137 -2.55 -11.75 -3.73
N LEU A 138 -2.56 -10.80 -4.67
CA LEU A 138 -3.56 -9.74 -4.68
C LEU A 138 -4.94 -10.31 -5.04
N PRO A 139 -6.03 -9.75 -4.49
CA PRO A 139 -7.36 -10.01 -5.00
C PRO A 139 -7.45 -9.80 -6.52
N PRO A 140 -8.15 -10.68 -7.28
CA PRO A 140 -8.18 -10.61 -8.74
C PRO A 140 -8.67 -9.28 -9.34
N ASP A 141 -9.58 -8.59 -8.64
CA ASP A 141 -10.07 -7.27 -9.03
C ASP A 141 -9.01 -6.17 -8.87
N LEU A 142 -8.16 -6.24 -7.83
CA LEU A 142 -7.00 -5.36 -7.67
C LEU A 142 -5.93 -5.67 -8.72
N GLN A 143 -5.66 -6.95 -9.01
CA GLN A 143 -4.75 -7.33 -10.09
C GLN A 143 -5.19 -6.69 -11.43
N GLN A 144 -6.47 -6.84 -11.77
CA GLN A 144 -7.03 -6.26 -12.99
C GLN A 144 -6.98 -4.72 -12.99
N ALA A 145 -7.27 -4.08 -11.86
CA ALA A 145 -7.18 -2.61 -11.75
C ALA A 145 -5.76 -2.10 -12.00
N VAL A 146 -4.74 -2.80 -11.49
CA VAL A 146 -3.32 -2.47 -11.73
C VAL A 146 -2.99 -2.58 -13.22
N LEU A 147 -3.38 -3.68 -13.88
CA LEU A 147 -3.10 -3.88 -15.30
C LEU A 147 -3.76 -2.83 -16.18
N LEU A 148 -5.04 -2.52 -15.94
CA LEU A 148 -5.78 -1.49 -16.68
C LEU A 148 -5.16 -0.11 -16.51
N LEU A 149 -4.73 0.25 -15.30
CA LEU A 149 -4.13 1.55 -15.03
C LEU A 149 -2.71 1.65 -15.61
N ALA A 150 -1.91 0.59 -15.50
CA ALA A 150 -0.57 0.54 -16.08
C ALA A 150 -0.63 0.62 -17.62
N ALA A 151 -1.57 -0.08 -18.25
CA ALA A 151 -1.83 0.01 -19.69
C ALA A 151 -2.24 1.42 -20.10
N HIS A 152 -3.11 2.05 -19.32
CA HIS A 152 -3.49 3.45 -19.54
C HIS A 152 -2.28 4.39 -19.49
N TYR A 153 -1.37 4.25 -18.51
CA TYR A 153 -0.14 5.06 -18.47
C TYR A 153 0.80 4.79 -19.65
N HIS A 154 0.86 3.55 -20.12
CA HIS A 154 1.62 3.18 -21.30
C HIS A 154 1.09 3.88 -22.56
N ASP A 155 -0.23 3.93 -22.73
CA ASP A 155 -0.89 4.49 -23.93
C ASP A 155 -0.95 6.03 -23.89
N TYR A 156 -1.14 6.62 -22.70
CA TYR A 156 -1.34 8.06 -22.50
C TYR A 156 -0.15 8.71 -21.76
N ARG A 157 1.05 8.62 -22.36
CA ARG A 157 2.33 9.01 -21.75
C ARG A 157 2.49 10.50 -21.42
N HIS A 158 1.64 11.37 -21.96
CA HIS A 158 1.74 12.83 -21.81
C HIS A 158 0.77 13.40 -20.77
N ASP A 159 -0.15 12.59 -20.26
CA ASP A 159 -1.17 13.02 -19.28
C ASP A 159 -0.97 12.28 -17.96
N THR A 160 0.22 12.43 -17.38
CA THR A 160 0.56 11.83 -16.07
C THR A 160 -0.14 12.53 -14.91
N ALA A 161 -0.68 13.73 -15.14
CA ALA A 161 -1.50 14.45 -14.18
C ALA A 161 -2.96 14.10 -14.44
N LEU A 162 -3.36 12.87 -14.10
CA LEU A 162 -4.77 12.56 -13.96
C LEU A 162 -5.40 13.54 -12.97
N ALA A 163 -6.04 14.59 -13.50
CA ALA A 163 -6.94 15.42 -12.74
C ALA A 163 -7.90 14.48 -11.99
N ALA A 164 -8.13 14.76 -10.71
CA ALA A 164 -8.96 13.92 -9.85
C ALA A 164 -10.30 13.60 -10.55
N GLY A 165 -10.43 12.40 -11.11
CA GLY A 165 -11.58 12.00 -11.93
C GLY A 165 -11.28 11.29 -13.25
N CYS A 166 -10.06 11.36 -13.80
CA CYS A 166 -9.76 10.78 -15.13
C CYS A 166 -9.40 9.28 -15.13
N ALA A 167 -9.40 8.58 -13.98
CA ALA A 167 -9.03 7.17 -13.98
C ALA A 167 -10.10 6.41 -14.78
N PRO A 168 -9.73 5.52 -15.73
CA PRO A 168 -10.70 4.80 -16.54
C PRO A 168 -11.82 4.25 -15.66
N PHE A 169 -13.09 4.46 -16.03
CA PHE A 169 -14.24 4.14 -15.18
C PHE A 169 -14.18 2.71 -14.61
N GLY A 170 -13.70 1.76 -15.41
CA GLY A 170 -13.47 0.37 -14.98
C GLY A 170 -12.51 0.25 -13.78
N VAL A 171 -11.42 1.02 -13.75
CA VAL A 171 -10.51 1.05 -12.60
C VAL A 171 -11.23 1.60 -11.37
N THR A 172 -12.02 2.65 -11.52
CA THR A 172 -12.77 3.22 -10.38
C THR A 172 -13.78 2.25 -9.80
N ALA A 173 -14.58 1.59 -10.63
CA ALA A 173 -15.54 0.60 -10.17
C ALA A 173 -14.88 -0.56 -9.38
N LEU A 174 -13.70 -1.02 -9.82
CA LEU A 174 -12.96 -2.10 -9.14
C LEU A 174 -12.40 -1.66 -7.77
N LEU A 175 -11.98 -0.40 -7.65
CA LEU A 175 -11.39 0.12 -6.41
C LEU A 175 -12.41 0.50 -5.34
N ASP A 176 -13.68 0.68 -5.72
CA ASP A 176 -14.71 1.25 -4.85
C ASP A 176 -14.92 0.45 -3.56
N ARG A 177 -14.85 -0.88 -3.61
CA ARG A 177 -14.98 -1.76 -2.43
C ARG A 177 -13.80 -1.67 -1.45
N TYR A 178 -12.64 -1.20 -1.92
CA TYR A 178 -11.40 -1.11 -1.13
C TYR A 178 -11.21 0.26 -0.49
N ARG A 179 -12.02 1.25 -0.88
CA ARG A 179 -11.93 2.60 -0.32
C ARG A 179 -12.19 2.56 1.18
N CYS A 180 -11.31 3.21 1.93
CA CYS A 180 -11.53 3.47 3.35
C CYS A 180 -12.70 4.45 3.53
N LEU A 181 -13.92 3.91 3.66
CA LEU A 181 -15.09 4.69 4.01
C LEU A 181 -14.89 5.31 5.41
N ARG A 182 -14.95 6.64 5.46
CA ARG A 182 -15.03 7.40 6.71
C ARG A 182 -16.50 7.72 6.96
N VAL A 183 -17.19 6.79 7.61
CA VAL A 183 -18.52 7.05 8.18
C VAL A 183 -18.29 7.74 9.53
N GLY A 184 -18.10 9.06 9.51
CA GLY A 184 -17.86 9.84 10.72
C GLY A 184 -17.13 11.15 10.48
N GLY A 185 -17.89 12.23 10.34
CA GLY A 185 -17.46 13.60 10.59
C GLY A 185 -18.10 14.06 11.89
N GLY A 186 -17.50 13.70 13.03
CA GLY A 186 -18.03 14.05 14.34
C GLY A 186 -16.92 14.01 15.35
N GLY A 187 -16.48 15.19 15.79
CA GLY A 187 -15.57 15.34 16.90
C GLY A 187 -16.12 14.59 18.12
N ARG A 188 -15.27 13.79 18.75
CA ARG A 188 -15.48 13.43 20.15
C ARG A 188 -14.81 14.53 20.96
N ALA A 189 -15.65 15.30 21.67
CA ALA A 189 -15.27 16.25 22.69
C ALA A 189 -14.55 15.55 23.85
#